data_AF-A0A2V7Z3N1-F1
#
_entry.id   AF-A0A2V7Z3N1-F1
#
_cell.length_a   1.000
_cell.length_b   1.000
_cell.length_c   1.000
_cell.angle_alpha   90.00
_cell.angle_beta   90.00
_cell.angle_gamma   90.00
#
_symmetry.space_group_name_H-M   'P 1'
#
loop_
_entity.id
_entity.type
_entity.pdbx_description
1 polymer ?
#
loop_
_entity_poly.entity_id
_entity_poly.type
_entity_poly.pdbx_seq_one_letter_code
_entity_poly.pdbx_strand_id
1 'polypeptide(L)'
;MLATGARDGGFDYRGATGQEKKRLSAYLANLGDASPAGMNADEKKAFYINAYNATAISIVLDRYPIRSIRDVDGAFQRIRRKIGGEILSLDEIENRLRALGDPRIHFAIVCASESCPPLAPRAYTPESVGPALDRQARAFVDDPKRNAFDRSTGIVALSKIFDWNRKEFERDAGSIAKYVARYASDSETAAWLAGSPPVPTFLDYDWALNQRPKSSVARSKSAESAKRDRLEVRRTG
;
A
#
# COMPACT_ATOMS: atom_id res chain seq x y z
N MET A 1 -3.09 10.84 10.19
CA MET A 1 -3.39 9.65 11.03
C MET A 1 -2.68 8.39 10.57
N LEU A 2 -2.73 8.04 9.28
CA LEU A 2 -1.95 6.91 8.72
C LEU A 2 -0.45 6.99 9.07
N ALA A 3 0.09 8.20 9.24
CA ALA A 3 1.50 8.47 9.52
C ALA A 3 2.11 7.85 10.80
N THR A 4 1.34 7.52 11.84
CA THR A 4 1.94 6.92 13.06
C THR A 4 2.20 5.43 12.93
N GLY A 5 1.32 4.71 12.22
CA GLY A 5 1.38 3.26 12.05
C GLY A 5 1.91 2.78 10.70
N ALA A 6 1.82 3.60 9.64
CA ALA A 6 2.40 3.29 8.33
C ALA A 6 3.94 3.32 8.42
N ARG A 7 4.59 2.22 8.04
CA ARG A 7 6.05 2.02 8.11
C ARG A 7 6.49 1.15 6.95
N ASP A 8 7.53 1.54 6.23
CA ASP A 8 8.17 0.69 5.19
C ASP A 8 7.16 -0.01 4.26
N GLY A 9 6.14 0.75 3.81
CA GLY A 9 5.07 0.25 2.94
C GLY A 9 4.03 -0.68 3.59
N GLY A 10 4.07 -0.88 4.91
CA GLY A 10 3.10 -1.66 5.67
C GLY A 10 2.59 -0.94 6.92
N PHE A 11 2.03 -1.67 7.88
CA PHE A 11 1.45 -1.12 9.10
C PHE A 11 1.86 -1.90 10.36
N ASP A 12 2.07 -1.21 11.48
CA ASP A 12 2.37 -1.86 12.77
C ASP A 12 1.10 -2.28 13.53
N TYR A 13 0.50 -3.42 13.15
CA TYR A 13 -0.69 -3.93 13.85
C TYR A 13 -0.36 -4.38 15.28
N ARG A 14 0.76 -5.08 15.47
CA ARG A 14 1.20 -5.56 16.79
C ARG A 14 1.42 -4.42 17.78
N GLY A 15 2.05 -3.34 17.35
CA GLY A 15 2.39 -2.17 18.18
C GLY A 15 1.31 -1.11 18.24
N ALA A 16 0.12 -1.35 17.67
CA ALA A 16 -1.01 -0.41 17.69
C ALA A 16 -1.62 -0.30 19.10
N THR A 17 -1.33 0.81 19.76
CA THR A 17 -1.80 1.17 21.10
C THR A 17 -3.29 1.52 21.11
N GLY A 18 -3.89 1.55 22.30
CA GLY A 18 -5.26 2.04 22.49
C GLY A 18 -5.46 3.48 21.98
N GLN A 19 -4.43 4.33 22.05
CA GLN A 19 -4.50 5.69 21.53
C GLN A 19 -4.51 5.72 19.99
N GLU A 20 -3.72 4.87 19.34
CA GLU A 20 -3.73 4.73 17.87
C GLU A 20 -5.07 4.18 17.37
N LYS A 21 -5.64 3.19 18.07
CA LYS A 21 -6.98 2.67 17.77
C LYS A 21 -8.06 3.74 17.94
N LYS A 22 -8.06 4.49 19.04
CA LYS A 22 -8.99 5.62 19.26
C LYS A 22 -8.88 6.68 18.18
N ARG A 23 -7.66 7.02 17.77
CA ARG A 23 -7.41 7.92 16.64
C ARG A 23 -8.07 7.33 15.38
N LEU A 24 -7.76 6.09 15.00
CA LEU A 24 -8.36 5.45 13.82
C LEU A 24 -9.89 5.49 13.83
N SER A 25 -10.51 5.16 14.96
CA SER A 25 -11.96 5.24 15.15
C SER A 25 -12.50 6.67 14.93
N ALA A 26 -11.84 7.69 15.47
CA ALA A 26 -12.25 9.09 15.26
C ALA A 26 -12.13 9.52 13.79
N TYR A 27 -11.11 9.04 13.06
CA TYR A 27 -11.01 9.34 11.63
C TYR A 27 -12.05 8.63 10.79
N LEU A 28 -12.35 7.36 11.10
CA LEU A 28 -13.44 6.65 10.45
C LEU A 28 -14.80 7.33 10.72
N ALA A 29 -15.01 7.87 11.92
CA ALA A 29 -16.19 8.69 12.21
C ALA A 29 -16.25 9.95 11.32
N ASN A 30 -15.15 10.70 11.23
CA ASN A 30 -15.07 11.87 10.34
C ASN A 30 -15.31 11.52 8.86
N LEU A 31 -14.76 10.40 8.39
CA LEU A 31 -15.03 9.89 7.04
C LEU A 31 -16.49 9.50 6.87
N GLY A 32 -17.13 8.97 7.91
CA GLY A 32 -18.54 8.62 7.93
C GLY A 32 -19.49 9.81 7.85
N ASP A 33 -19.11 10.95 8.44
CA ASP A 33 -19.93 12.17 8.47
C ASP A 33 -19.62 13.15 7.33
N ALA A 34 -18.59 12.87 6.52
CA ALA A 34 -18.29 13.64 5.31
C ALA A 34 -19.40 13.51 4.25
N SER A 35 -19.47 14.47 3.33
CA SER A 35 -20.40 14.44 2.18
C SER A 35 -19.63 14.46 0.86
N PRO A 36 -19.51 13.32 0.14
CA PRO A 36 -18.78 13.25 -1.12
C PRO A 36 -19.58 13.73 -2.34
N ALA A 37 -20.87 14.06 -2.19
CA ALA A 37 -21.75 14.41 -3.32
C ALA A 37 -21.25 15.65 -4.10
N GLY A 38 -20.76 16.68 -3.39
CA GLY A 38 -20.24 17.91 -3.99
C GLY A 38 -18.76 17.89 -4.36
N MET A 39 -18.05 16.79 -4.10
CA MET A 39 -16.62 16.71 -4.34
C MET A 39 -16.29 16.57 -5.84
N ASN A 40 -15.22 17.24 -6.26
CA ASN A 40 -14.59 17.02 -7.57
C ASN A 40 -13.86 15.66 -7.63
N ALA A 41 -13.31 15.32 -8.80
CA ALA A 41 -12.70 14.00 -9.01
C ALA A 41 -11.52 13.72 -8.08
N ASP A 42 -10.63 14.69 -7.85
CA ASP A 42 -9.44 14.51 -7.01
C ASP A 42 -9.79 14.50 -5.53
N GLU A 43 -10.77 15.30 -5.11
CA GLU A 43 -11.37 15.22 -3.76
C GLU A 43 -11.97 13.83 -3.51
N LYS A 44 -12.75 13.29 -4.45
CA LYS A 44 -13.33 11.94 -4.37
C LYS A 44 -12.25 10.87 -4.31
N LYS A 45 -11.20 10.95 -5.15
CA LYS A 45 -10.07 10.00 -5.10
C LYS A 45 -9.39 10.02 -3.74
N ALA A 46 -8.99 11.20 -3.27
CA ALA A 46 -8.32 11.35 -1.98
C ALA A 46 -9.19 10.80 -0.84
N PHE A 47 -10.48 11.15 -0.84
CA PHE A 47 -11.45 10.68 0.15
C PHE A 47 -11.58 9.16 0.16
N TYR A 48 -11.87 8.53 -0.99
CA TYR A 48 -12.13 7.10 -1.05
C TYR A 48 -10.87 6.24 -0.88
N ILE A 49 -9.69 6.69 -1.35
CA ILE A 49 -8.42 5.98 -1.06
C ILE A 49 -8.16 5.96 0.44
N ASN A 50 -8.32 7.10 1.11
CA ASN A 50 -8.16 7.19 2.55
C ASN A 50 -9.18 6.32 3.30
N ALA A 51 -10.44 6.32 2.85
CA ALA A 51 -11.51 5.51 3.43
C ALA A 51 -11.22 4.01 3.29
N TYR A 52 -10.79 3.55 2.12
CA TYR A 52 -10.42 2.16 1.88
C TYR A 52 -9.30 1.73 2.83
N ASN A 53 -8.18 2.47 2.83
CA ASN A 53 -7.00 2.12 3.62
C ASN A 53 -7.29 2.13 5.13
N ALA A 54 -8.03 3.13 5.62
CA ALA A 54 -8.42 3.18 7.03
C ALA A 54 -9.37 2.03 7.42
N THR A 55 -10.29 1.66 6.53
CA THR A 55 -11.24 0.56 6.76
C THR A 55 -10.52 -0.78 6.79
N ALA A 56 -9.61 -1.05 5.83
CA ALA A 56 -8.82 -2.28 5.80
C ALA A 56 -7.97 -2.44 7.07
N ILE A 57 -7.29 -1.38 7.49
CA ILE A 57 -6.51 -1.38 8.75
C ILE A 57 -7.42 -1.64 9.96
N SER A 58 -8.60 -1.02 10.02
CA SER A 58 -9.55 -1.24 11.12
C SER A 58 -10.04 -2.68 11.17
N ILE A 59 -10.35 -3.30 10.03
CA ILE A 59 -10.79 -4.70 9.97
C ILE A 59 -9.74 -5.62 10.60
N VAL A 60 -8.46 -5.42 10.24
CA VAL A 60 -7.36 -6.20 10.81
C VAL A 60 -7.21 -5.92 12.31
N LEU A 61 -7.21 -4.67 12.74
CA LEU A 61 -7.04 -4.30 14.16
C LEU A 61 -8.17 -4.80 15.06
N ASP A 62 -9.38 -4.92 14.54
CA ASP A 62 -10.55 -5.43 15.27
C ASP A 62 -10.45 -6.95 15.52
N ARG A 63 -9.74 -7.70 14.67
CA ARG A 63 -9.59 -9.16 14.78
C ARG A 63 -8.18 -9.60 15.18
N TYR A 64 -7.25 -8.67 15.33
CA TYR A 64 -5.85 -8.98 15.62
C TYR A 64 -5.71 -9.80 16.93
N PRO A 65 -4.88 -10.85 16.98
CA PRO A 65 -3.97 -11.33 15.92
C PRO A 65 -4.63 -12.26 14.89
N ILE A 66 -4.37 -11.99 13.60
CA ILE A 66 -4.69 -12.86 12.45
C ILE A 66 -3.47 -12.95 11.53
N ARG A 67 -3.43 -13.95 10.64
CA ARG A 67 -2.33 -14.12 9.68
C ARG A 67 -2.60 -13.37 8.38
N SER A 68 -3.86 -13.30 7.98
CA SER A 68 -4.32 -12.62 6.78
C SER A 68 -5.64 -11.92 7.03
N ILE A 69 -5.90 -10.81 6.33
CA ILE A 69 -7.25 -10.24 6.25
C ILE A 69 -8.27 -11.24 5.69
N ARG A 70 -7.82 -12.22 4.88
CA ARG A 70 -8.67 -13.29 4.34
C ARG A 70 -9.15 -14.28 5.38
N ASP A 71 -8.55 -14.30 6.57
CA ASP A 71 -9.00 -15.12 7.69
C ASP A 71 -10.29 -14.53 8.32
N VAL A 72 -10.65 -13.29 7.96
CA VAL A 72 -11.88 -12.63 8.42
C VAL A 72 -12.99 -12.89 7.40
N ASP A 73 -14.02 -13.63 7.81
CA ASP A 73 -15.15 -13.97 6.94
C ASP A 73 -15.81 -12.71 6.35
N GLY A 74 -15.89 -12.66 5.02
CA GLY A 74 -16.45 -11.53 4.29
C GLY A 74 -15.76 -10.19 4.56
N ALA A 75 -14.45 -10.17 4.86
CA ALA A 75 -13.69 -8.94 5.12
C ALA A 75 -13.95 -7.84 4.09
N PHE A 76 -14.05 -8.20 2.81
CA PHE A 76 -14.16 -7.26 1.71
C PHE A 76 -15.61 -6.92 1.32
N GLN A 77 -16.54 -7.87 1.49
CA GLN A 77 -17.94 -7.76 1.05
C GLN A 77 -18.94 -7.50 2.18
N ARG A 78 -18.75 -8.12 3.35
CA ARG A 78 -19.74 -8.20 4.44
C ARG A 78 -19.46 -7.22 5.57
N ILE A 79 -18.21 -6.90 5.85
CA ILE A 79 -17.89 -5.90 6.87
C ILE A 79 -18.14 -4.51 6.28
N ARG A 80 -19.07 -3.77 6.90
CA ARG A 80 -19.49 -2.45 6.43
C ARG A 80 -19.15 -1.35 7.44
N ARG A 81 -18.81 -0.17 6.93
CA ARG A 81 -18.53 1.06 7.70
C ARG A 81 -19.33 2.23 7.13
N LYS A 82 -19.68 3.18 8.00
CA LYS A 82 -20.25 4.45 7.56
C LYS A 82 -19.14 5.26 6.89
N ILE A 83 -19.30 5.60 5.61
CA ILE A 83 -18.38 6.39 4.80
C ILE A 83 -19.21 7.32 3.92
N GLY A 84 -19.01 8.62 4.03
CA GLY A 84 -19.69 9.59 3.18
C GLY A 84 -21.20 9.64 3.36
N GLY A 85 -21.71 9.36 4.56
CA GLY A 85 -23.14 9.22 4.85
C GLY A 85 -23.75 7.86 4.51
N GLU A 86 -23.01 6.94 3.88
CA GLU A 86 -23.50 5.64 3.43
C GLU A 86 -22.83 4.48 4.16
N ILE A 87 -23.49 3.31 4.22
CA ILE A 87 -22.91 2.10 4.81
C ILE A 87 -22.28 1.25 3.72
N LEU A 88 -20.95 1.18 3.66
CA LEU A 88 -20.18 0.58 2.57
C LEU A 88 -19.19 -0.47 3.04
N SER A 89 -18.99 -1.49 2.21
CA SER A 89 -17.90 -2.47 2.28
C SER A 89 -16.64 -1.98 1.55
N LEU A 90 -15.51 -2.68 1.71
CA LEU A 90 -14.28 -2.35 0.98
C LEU A 90 -14.48 -2.45 -0.53
N ASP A 91 -15.19 -3.47 -1.01
CA ASP A 91 -15.45 -3.66 -2.44
C ASP A 91 -16.28 -2.51 -3.02
N GLU A 92 -17.27 -2.00 -2.27
CA GLU A 92 -18.06 -0.84 -2.71
C GLU A 92 -17.25 0.45 -2.73
N ILE A 93 -16.33 0.64 -1.77
CA ILE A 93 -15.40 1.78 -1.78
C ILE A 93 -14.46 1.71 -3.00
N GLU A 94 -13.91 0.52 -3.28
CA GLU A 94 -13.04 0.29 -4.44
C GLU A 94 -13.78 0.50 -5.76
N ASN A 95 -15.03 0.04 -5.88
CA ASN A 95 -15.83 0.27 -7.08
C ASN A 95 -16.13 1.75 -7.32
N ARG A 96 -16.32 2.55 -6.26
CA ARG A 96 -16.43 4.02 -6.37
C ARG A 96 -15.15 4.65 -6.87
N LEU A 97 -13.98 4.14 -6.46
CA LEU A 97 -12.69 4.57 -7.01
C LEU A 97 -12.52 4.17 -8.47
N ARG A 98 -12.87 2.93 -8.85
CA ARG A 98 -12.82 2.46 -10.24
C ARG A 98 -13.68 3.32 -11.16
N ALA A 99 -14.85 3.77 -10.70
CA ALA A 99 -15.72 4.67 -11.44
C ALA A 99 -15.10 6.05 -11.75
N LEU A 100 -14.05 6.45 -11.03
CA LEU A 100 -13.29 7.68 -11.32
C LEU A 100 -12.27 7.49 -12.45
N GLY A 101 -12.12 6.26 -12.97
CA GLY A 101 -11.39 5.98 -14.21
C GLY A 101 -9.86 6.03 -14.12
N ASP A 102 -9.28 6.11 -12.93
CA ASP A 102 -7.83 6.25 -12.74
C ASP A 102 -7.20 4.93 -12.25
N PRO A 103 -6.55 4.12 -13.10
CA PRO A 103 -6.01 2.82 -12.70
C PRO A 103 -4.87 2.90 -11.67
N ARG A 104 -4.30 4.08 -11.44
CA ARG A 104 -3.26 4.25 -10.41
C ARG A 104 -3.79 4.02 -9.00
N ILE A 105 -5.12 4.02 -8.80
CA ILE A 105 -5.74 3.68 -7.50
C ILE A 105 -5.27 2.31 -6.99
N HIS A 106 -4.99 1.36 -7.88
CA HIS A 106 -4.54 0.00 -7.53
C HIS A 106 -3.16 -0.04 -6.91
N PHE A 107 -2.40 1.06 -6.98
CA PHE A 107 -1.11 1.25 -6.31
C PHE A 107 -1.24 2.07 -5.00
N ALA A 108 -2.45 2.52 -4.67
CA ALA A 108 -2.73 3.41 -3.55
C ALA A 108 -3.70 2.83 -2.53
N ILE A 109 -4.52 1.85 -2.93
CA ILE A 109 -5.35 1.06 -2.01
C ILE A 109 -4.57 -0.16 -1.49
N VAL A 110 -4.56 -0.34 -0.18
CA VAL A 110 -3.76 -1.35 0.51
C VAL A 110 -4.68 -2.26 1.31
N CYS A 111 -4.89 -3.44 0.74
CA CYS A 111 -5.64 -4.57 1.27
C CYS A 111 -5.00 -5.27 2.50
N ALA A 112 -4.11 -4.60 3.22
CA ALA A 112 -3.39 -5.11 4.40
C ALA A 112 -2.52 -6.37 4.20
N SER A 113 -2.21 -6.78 2.98
CA SER A 113 -1.36 -7.93 2.67
C SER A 113 0.05 -7.57 2.19
N GLU A 114 0.99 -8.51 2.30
CA GLU A 114 2.41 -8.34 1.99
C GLU A 114 2.64 -7.98 0.51
N SER A 115 1.88 -8.58 -0.41
CA SER A 115 1.95 -8.26 -1.84
C SER A 115 1.15 -7.01 -2.27
N CYS A 116 0.37 -6.38 -1.37
CA CYS A 116 -0.31 -5.11 -1.70
C CYS A 116 0.73 -4.02 -2.02
N PRO A 117 0.36 -2.89 -2.64
CA PRO A 117 1.26 -1.76 -2.82
C PRO A 117 1.77 -1.20 -1.48
N PRO A 118 2.90 -0.46 -1.48
CA PRO A 118 3.40 0.16 -0.26
C PRO A 118 2.37 1.16 0.28
N LEU A 119 1.98 1.02 1.54
CA LEU A 119 1.11 1.97 2.23
C LEU A 119 1.75 3.35 2.30
N ALA A 120 1.03 4.35 1.81
CA ALA A 120 1.47 5.73 1.87
C ALA A 120 1.68 6.17 3.33
N PRO A 121 2.79 6.89 3.62
CA PRO A 121 3.10 7.34 4.99
C PRO A 121 2.18 8.49 5.45
N ARG A 122 1.36 9.05 4.56
CA ARG A 122 0.43 10.16 4.85
C ARG A 122 -0.88 9.91 4.14
N ALA A 123 -1.94 10.50 4.68
CA ALA A 123 -3.24 10.50 3.99
C ALA A 123 -3.15 11.35 2.72
N TYR A 124 -3.90 10.95 1.70
CA TYR A 124 -4.01 11.70 0.45
C TYR A 124 -4.83 12.97 0.67
N THR A 125 -4.42 14.07 0.04
CA THR A 125 -5.20 15.32 0.00
C THR A 125 -5.60 15.61 -1.45
N PRO A 126 -6.66 16.39 -1.70
CA PRO A 126 -7.09 16.71 -3.05
C PRO A 126 -5.97 17.32 -3.90
N GLU A 127 -5.17 18.22 -3.31
CA GLU A 127 -4.10 18.95 -4.01
C GLU A 127 -2.91 18.06 -4.36
N SER A 128 -2.74 16.94 -3.63
CA SER A 128 -1.56 16.08 -3.75
C SER A 128 -1.87 14.70 -4.32
N VAL A 129 -3.14 14.34 -4.54
CA VAL A 129 -3.54 12.99 -4.91
C VAL A 129 -2.95 12.56 -6.25
N GLY A 130 -3.02 13.39 -7.30
CA GLY A 130 -2.43 13.08 -8.61
C GLY A 130 -0.93 12.80 -8.52
N PRO A 131 -0.10 13.75 -8.04
CA PRO A 131 1.33 13.52 -7.85
C PRO A 131 1.66 12.36 -6.90
N ALA A 132 0.83 12.10 -5.90
CA ALA A 132 1.01 10.96 -5.00
C ALA A 132 0.74 9.62 -5.70
N LEU A 133 -0.32 9.53 -6.51
CA LEU A 133 -0.62 8.35 -7.32
C LEU A 133 0.52 8.03 -8.30
N ASP A 134 1.11 9.04 -8.94
CA ASP A 134 2.27 8.82 -9.82
C ASP A 134 3.50 8.32 -9.06
N ARG A 135 3.76 8.86 -7.87
CA ARG A 135 4.85 8.35 -7.02
C ARG A 135 4.61 6.91 -6.59
N GLN A 136 3.37 6.57 -6.22
CA GLN A 136 3.00 5.21 -5.83
C GLN A 136 3.11 4.23 -6.99
N ALA A 137 2.69 4.62 -8.20
CA ALA A 137 2.82 3.80 -9.39
C ALA A 137 4.28 3.49 -9.72
N ARG A 138 5.17 4.50 -9.69
CA ARG A 138 6.61 4.30 -9.86
C ARG A 138 7.19 3.39 -8.78
N ALA A 139 6.92 3.71 -7.51
CA ALA A 139 7.41 2.92 -6.38
C ALA A 139 6.94 1.46 -6.44
N PHE A 140 5.72 1.20 -6.93
CA PHE A 140 5.22 -0.15 -7.11
C PHE A 140 5.89 -0.88 -8.27
N VAL A 141 6.00 -0.23 -9.44
CA VAL A 141 6.63 -0.80 -10.63
C VAL A 141 8.09 -1.15 -10.39
N ASP A 142 8.83 -0.27 -9.72
CA ASP A 142 10.25 -0.43 -9.44
C ASP A 142 10.55 -1.36 -8.24
N ASP A 143 9.52 -1.89 -7.55
CA ASP A 143 9.72 -2.76 -6.40
C ASP A 143 10.12 -4.18 -6.86
N PRO A 144 11.37 -4.63 -6.60
CA PRO A 144 11.87 -5.93 -7.06
C PRO A 144 11.20 -7.12 -6.38
N LYS A 145 10.46 -6.90 -5.27
CA LYS A 145 9.65 -7.94 -4.63
C LYS A 145 8.31 -8.15 -5.34
N ARG A 146 7.88 -7.19 -6.13
CA ARG A 146 6.56 -7.16 -6.78
C ARG A 146 6.66 -7.27 -8.29
N ASN A 147 7.79 -6.87 -8.89
CA ASN A 147 8.02 -6.95 -10.32
C ASN A 147 9.50 -7.25 -10.59
N ALA A 148 9.79 -7.99 -11.65
CA ALA A 148 11.14 -8.28 -12.09
C ALA A 148 11.24 -8.17 -13.62
N PHE A 149 12.32 -7.54 -14.08
CA PHE A 149 12.61 -7.32 -15.48
C PHE A 149 14.02 -7.82 -15.77
N ASP A 150 14.15 -8.79 -16.65
CA ASP A 150 15.44 -9.25 -17.16
C ASP A 150 15.42 -9.17 -18.70
N ARG A 151 16.07 -8.13 -19.21
CA ARG A 151 16.17 -7.86 -20.65
C ARG A 151 17.04 -8.87 -21.38
N SER A 152 17.99 -9.52 -20.70
CA SER A 152 18.91 -10.47 -21.31
C SER A 152 18.25 -11.82 -21.60
N THR A 153 17.33 -12.23 -20.74
CA THR A 153 16.57 -13.48 -20.87
C THR A 153 15.14 -13.26 -21.37
N GLY A 154 14.70 -12.00 -21.49
CA GLY A 154 13.35 -11.66 -21.94
C GLY A 154 12.28 -11.92 -20.89
N ILE A 155 12.59 -11.80 -19.60
CA ILE A 155 11.63 -12.03 -18.52
C ILE A 155 10.96 -10.72 -18.13
N VAL A 156 9.63 -10.75 -18.13
CA VAL A 156 8.77 -9.74 -17.50
C VAL A 156 7.87 -10.49 -16.51
N ALA A 157 8.19 -10.39 -15.22
CA ALA A 157 7.38 -10.98 -14.15
C ALA A 157 6.74 -9.86 -13.33
N LEU A 158 5.42 -9.83 -13.25
CA LEU A 158 4.66 -8.73 -12.66
C LEU A 158 3.81 -9.19 -11.48
N SER A 159 3.46 -8.24 -10.62
CA SER A 159 2.50 -8.49 -9.55
C SER A 159 1.15 -8.92 -10.11
N LYS A 160 0.46 -9.81 -9.38
CA LYS A 160 -0.90 -10.26 -9.68
C LYS A 160 -1.94 -9.12 -9.74
N ILE A 161 -1.63 -7.95 -9.18
CA ILE A 161 -2.46 -6.74 -9.30
C ILE A 161 -2.64 -6.33 -10.76
N PHE A 162 -1.61 -6.50 -11.60
CA PHE A 162 -1.69 -6.23 -13.02
C PHE A 162 -2.63 -7.20 -13.76
N ASP A 163 -2.68 -8.45 -13.32
CA ASP A 163 -3.56 -9.45 -13.93
C ASP A 163 -5.03 -9.22 -13.53
N TRP A 164 -5.29 -9.03 -12.24
CA TRP A 164 -6.65 -8.81 -11.73
C TRP A 164 -7.32 -7.56 -12.31
N ASN A 165 -6.54 -6.50 -12.53
CA ASN A 165 -7.05 -5.23 -13.06
C ASN A 165 -6.62 -4.97 -14.51
N ARG A 166 -6.25 -6.03 -15.24
CA ARG A 166 -5.75 -6.00 -16.63
C ARG A 166 -6.52 -5.03 -17.52
N LYS A 167 -7.85 -5.14 -17.52
CA LYS A 167 -8.73 -4.36 -18.40
C LYS A 167 -8.52 -2.85 -18.25
N GLU A 168 -8.26 -2.37 -17.04
CA GLU A 168 -8.09 -0.95 -16.77
C GLU A 168 -6.71 -0.45 -17.23
N PHE A 169 -5.66 -1.26 -17.06
CA PHE A 169 -4.32 -0.95 -17.56
C PHE A 169 -4.24 -1.00 -19.09
N GLU A 170 -4.87 -2.00 -19.71
CA GLU A 170 -4.92 -2.16 -21.16
C GLU A 170 -5.78 -1.10 -21.83
N ARG A 171 -6.89 -0.67 -21.20
CA ARG A 171 -7.67 0.48 -21.66
C ARG A 171 -6.80 1.74 -21.80
N ASP A 172 -5.92 1.97 -20.85
CA ASP A 172 -5.13 3.20 -20.80
C ASP A 172 -3.86 3.15 -21.66
N ALA A 173 -3.30 1.97 -21.94
CA ALA A 173 -1.98 1.82 -22.59
C ALA A 173 -1.89 0.77 -23.71
N GLY A 174 -2.98 0.06 -24.02
CA GLY A 174 -3.05 -1.00 -25.01
C GLY A 174 -2.44 -2.34 -24.59
N SER A 175 -1.58 -2.38 -23.56
CA SER A 175 -1.07 -3.60 -22.93
C SER A 175 -0.59 -3.31 -21.50
N ILE A 176 -0.54 -4.33 -20.65
CA ILE A 176 0.05 -4.20 -19.30
C ILE A 176 1.51 -3.71 -19.39
N ALA A 177 2.32 -4.29 -20.28
CA ALA A 177 3.73 -3.94 -20.35
C ALA A 177 3.95 -2.47 -20.77
N LYS A 178 3.16 -1.95 -21.72
CA LYS A 178 3.18 -0.53 -22.09
C LYS A 178 2.67 0.37 -20.96
N TYR A 179 1.76 -0.10 -20.11
CA TYR A 179 1.35 0.64 -18.92
C TYR A 179 2.51 0.72 -17.91
N VAL A 180 3.16 -0.41 -17.61
CA VAL A 180 4.32 -0.49 -16.72
C VAL A 180 5.47 0.40 -17.21
N ALA A 181 5.71 0.45 -18.53
CA ALA A 181 6.73 1.31 -19.15
C ALA A 181 6.62 2.79 -18.76
N ARG A 182 5.41 3.30 -18.48
CA ARG A 182 5.19 4.71 -18.08
C ARG A 182 5.77 5.05 -16.71
N TYR A 183 6.00 4.03 -15.88
CA TYR A 183 6.37 4.18 -14.48
C TYR A 183 7.69 3.48 -14.12
N ALA A 184 8.32 2.76 -15.05
CA ALA A 184 9.65 2.22 -14.84
C ALA A 184 10.68 3.36 -14.78
N SER A 185 11.46 3.42 -13.69
CA SER A 185 12.47 4.49 -13.52
C SER A 185 13.72 4.27 -14.38
N ASP A 186 14.06 3.01 -14.70
CA ASP A 186 15.14 2.67 -15.63
C ASP A 186 14.69 2.92 -17.08
N SER A 187 15.34 3.88 -17.76
CA SER A 187 14.93 4.33 -19.09
C SER A 187 15.06 3.25 -20.16
N GLU A 188 16.06 2.36 -20.05
CA GLU A 188 16.23 1.24 -20.97
C GLU A 188 15.14 0.19 -20.80
N THR A 189 14.78 -0.13 -19.54
CA THR A 189 13.64 -1.01 -19.24
C THR A 189 12.33 -0.39 -19.71
N ALA A 190 12.12 0.92 -19.49
CA ALA A 190 10.94 1.63 -19.97
C ALA A 190 10.83 1.55 -21.51
N ALA A 191 11.92 1.83 -22.24
CA ALA A 191 11.94 1.76 -23.70
C ALA A 191 11.66 0.33 -24.22
N TRP A 192 12.27 -0.68 -23.58
CA TRP A 192 12.05 -2.08 -23.92
C TRP A 192 10.59 -2.50 -23.73
N LEU A 193 9.98 -2.13 -22.59
CA LEU A 193 8.57 -2.41 -22.29
C LEU A 193 7.59 -1.63 -23.16
N ALA A 194 7.95 -0.43 -23.63
CA ALA A 194 7.13 0.38 -24.51
C ALA A 194 7.07 -0.16 -25.95
N GLY A 195 8.10 -0.88 -26.38
CA GLY A 195 8.22 -1.47 -27.71
C GLY A 195 7.36 -2.72 -27.89
N SER A 196 8.03 -3.88 -27.96
CA SER A 196 7.40 -5.21 -28.10
C SER A 196 7.97 -6.16 -27.05
N PRO A 197 7.67 -5.94 -25.76
CA PRO A 197 8.17 -6.81 -24.72
C PRO A 197 7.51 -8.19 -24.78
N PRO A 198 8.14 -9.21 -24.19
CA PRO A 198 7.53 -10.50 -23.94
C PRO A 198 6.21 -10.38 -23.16
N VAL A 199 5.32 -11.35 -23.34
CA VAL A 199 4.06 -11.42 -22.58
C VAL A 199 4.40 -11.57 -21.09
N PRO A 200 3.88 -10.69 -20.21
CA PRO A 200 4.17 -10.79 -18.79
C PRO A 200 3.67 -12.09 -18.17
N THR A 201 4.48 -12.66 -17.29
CA THR A 201 4.07 -13.66 -16.30
C THR A 201 3.67 -12.97 -15.00
N PHE A 202 2.92 -13.65 -14.13
CA PHE A 202 2.44 -13.08 -12.88
C PHE A 202 2.95 -13.86 -11.68
N LEU A 203 3.48 -13.12 -10.70
CA LEU A 203 3.95 -13.65 -9.44
C LEU A 203 2.77 -14.10 -8.57
N ASP A 204 3.03 -15.07 -7.69
CA ASP A 204 2.08 -15.43 -6.64
C ASP A 204 1.85 -14.26 -5.67
N TYR A 205 0.63 -14.20 -5.14
CA TYR A 205 0.21 -13.11 -4.27
C TYR A 205 0.19 -13.56 -2.82
N ASP A 206 1.08 -12.97 -2.01
CA ASP A 206 1.18 -13.22 -0.58
C ASP A 206 0.12 -12.43 0.20
N TRP A 207 -0.77 -13.19 0.82
CA TRP A 207 -1.89 -12.69 1.61
C TRP A 207 -1.54 -12.52 3.10
N ALA A 208 -0.33 -12.86 3.54
CA ALA A 208 0.14 -12.57 4.89
C ALA A 208 0.02 -11.07 5.18
N LEU A 209 -0.28 -10.70 6.44
CA LEU A 209 -0.40 -9.29 6.80
C LEU A 209 0.88 -8.52 6.48
N ASN A 210 0.74 -7.30 5.95
CA ASN A 210 1.83 -6.32 5.79
C ASN A 210 2.28 -5.72 7.14
N GLN A 211 2.47 -6.57 8.14
CA GLN A 211 2.94 -6.20 9.47
C GLN A 211 4.35 -5.63 9.38
N ARG A 212 4.57 -4.48 10.01
CA ARG A 212 5.88 -3.83 10.11
C ARG A 212 6.11 -3.40 11.55
N PRO A 213 7.16 -3.90 12.25
CA PRO A 213 7.40 -3.46 13.61
C PRO A 213 7.76 -1.97 13.64
N LYS A 214 7.38 -1.24 14.71
CA LYS A 214 8.03 0.03 15.04
C LYS A 214 9.55 -0.18 15.02
N SER A 215 10.26 0.59 14.22
CA SER A 215 11.72 0.60 14.26
C SER A 215 12.12 0.93 15.69
N SER A 216 12.77 -0.03 16.36
CA SER A 216 13.52 0.33 17.54
C SER A 216 14.57 1.30 17.05
N VAL A 217 14.56 2.56 17.51
CA VAL A 217 15.81 3.29 17.63
C VAL A 217 16.77 2.31 18.29
N ALA A 218 17.79 1.89 17.54
CA ALA A 218 18.70 0.87 17.97
C ALA A 218 19.10 1.19 19.41
N ARG A 219 18.98 0.20 20.30
CA ARG A 219 19.70 0.22 21.57
C ARG A 219 21.19 0.11 21.24
N SER A 220 21.78 1.12 20.59
CA SER A 220 23.22 1.28 20.44
C SER A 220 23.78 1.97 21.69
N LYS A 221 23.52 1.37 22.86
CA LYS A 221 24.24 1.72 24.10
C LYS A 221 24.78 0.49 24.85
N SER A 222 24.55 -0.72 24.35
CA SER A 222 25.09 -1.94 24.96
C SER A 222 26.35 -2.48 24.26
N ALA A 223 26.64 -2.08 23.02
CA ALA A 223 27.87 -2.50 22.32
C ALA A 223 29.09 -1.59 22.59
N GLU A 224 28.86 -0.36 23.04
CA GLU A 224 29.94 0.63 23.26
C GLU A 224 30.39 0.69 24.72
N SER A 225 29.55 0.26 25.68
CA SER A 225 29.96 0.01 27.07
C SER A 225 30.86 -1.22 27.18
N ALA A 226 30.55 -2.30 26.44
CA ALA A 226 31.33 -3.53 26.47
C ALA A 226 32.72 -3.44 25.81
N LYS A 227 32.96 -2.41 24.98
CA LYS A 227 34.30 -2.12 24.42
C LYS A 227 35.15 -1.22 25.32
N ARG A 228 34.53 -0.41 26.18
CA ARG A 228 35.27 0.43 27.16
C ARG A 228 35.76 -0.39 28.35
N ASP A 229 34.94 -1.30 28.86
CA ASP A 229 35.33 -2.18 29.98
C ASP A 229 36.43 -3.20 29.60
N ARG A 230 36.52 -3.59 28.32
CA ARG A 230 37.61 -4.48 27.84
C ARG A 230 38.94 -3.77 27.58
N LEU A 231 38.96 -2.45 27.47
CA LEU A 231 40.21 -1.69 27.29
C LEU A 231 40.83 -1.24 28.63
N GLU A 232 40.04 -1.03 29.68
CA GLU A 232 40.56 -0.68 31.00
C GLU A 232 41.20 -1.87 31.74
N VAL A 233 40.68 -3.09 31.57
CA VAL A 233 41.25 -4.31 32.19
C VAL A 233 42.59 -4.72 31.58
N ARG A 234 42.97 -4.20 30.39
CA ARG A 234 44.27 -4.46 29.75
C ARG A 234 45.35 -3.43 30.07
N ARG A 235 45.06 -2.40 30.88
CA ARG A 235 46.04 -1.37 31.28
C ARG A 235 46.50 -1.48 32.74
N THR A 236 45.99 -2.44 33.49
CA THR A 236 46.29 -2.65 34.91
C THR A 236 46.77 -4.07 35.26
N GLY A 237 47.20 -4.86 34.26
CA GLY A 237 47.79 -6.19 34.44
C GLY A 237 49.16 -6.29 33.79
#